data_AF-A0A4Q3WGG8-F1
#
_entry.id   AF-A0A4Q3WGG8-F1
#
_cell.length_a   1.000
_cell.length_b   1.000
_cell.length_c   1.000
_cell.angle_alpha   90.00
_cell.angle_beta   90.00
_cell.angle_gamma   90.00
#
_symmetry.space_group_name_H-M   'P 1'
#
loop_
_entity.id
_entity.type
_entity.pdbx_description
1 polymer ?
#
loop_
_entity_poly.entity_id
_entity_poly.type
_entity_poly.pdbx_seq_one_letter_code
_entity_poly.pdbx_strand_id
1 'polypeptide(L)'
;MLVAAAVATSAVETWTAGDDGLTQRFAEDLRLATAAMTGPPLRATIAQIEPTSGGKWITTVTFRRAGRDIYVARCTRKERDLPQCAQRAAAAAERLLRKVR
;
A
#
# COMPACT_ATOMS: atom_id res chain seq x y z
N MET A 1 2.01 -19.40 32.12
CA MET A 1 1.03 -18.45 31.54
C MET A 1 1.64 -17.95 30.23
N LEU A 2 1.31 -18.55 29.08
CA LEU A 2 1.83 -18.07 27.79
C LEU A 2 1.01 -16.85 27.37
N VAL A 3 1.63 -15.67 27.44
CA VAL A 3 1.07 -14.45 26.84
C VAL A 3 1.24 -14.63 25.33
N ALA A 4 0.16 -15.00 24.63
CA ALA A 4 0.11 -14.89 23.19
C ALA A 4 0.21 -13.41 22.86
N ALA A 5 1.42 -12.95 22.49
CA ALA A 5 1.61 -11.61 21.95
C ALA A 5 0.75 -11.53 20.68
N ALA A 6 -0.42 -10.89 20.80
CA ALA A 6 -1.23 -10.54 19.65
C ALA A 6 -0.37 -9.56 18.83
N VAL A 7 0.35 -10.08 17.84
CA VAL A 7 1.01 -9.25 16.84
C VAL A 7 -0.13 -8.49 16.18
N ALA A 8 -0.26 -7.20 16.51
CA ALA A 8 -1.24 -6.32 15.91
C ALA A 8 -0.92 -6.30 14.41
N THR A 9 -1.57 -7.17 13.67
CA THR A 9 -1.47 -7.19 12.22
C THR A 9 -2.15 -5.91 11.77
N SER A 10 -1.36 -5.00 11.20
CA SER A 10 -1.84 -3.77 10.57
C SER A 10 -3.13 -4.06 9.81
N ALA A 11 -4.13 -3.18 9.90
CA ALA A 11 -5.36 -3.34 9.13
C ALA A 11 -5.09 -3.38 7.62
N VAL A 12 -3.94 -2.86 7.19
CA VAL A 12 -3.47 -2.91 5.81
C VAL A 12 -2.34 -3.92 5.67
N GLU A 13 -2.60 -5.00 4.96
CA GLU A 13 -1.62 -6.03 4.60
C GLU A 13 -0.99 -5.69 3.23
N THR A 14 0.32 -5.42 3.19
CA THR A 14 1.01 -4.95 1.97
C THR A 14 1.81 -6.05 1.29
N TRP A 15 1.49 -6.30 0.02
CA TRP A 15 2.13 -7.27 -0.87
C TRP A 15 2.73 -6.57 -2.08
N THR A 16 3.80 -7.14 -2.63
CA THR A 16 4.37 -6.71 -3.91
C THR A 16 4.20 -7.81 -4.95
N ALA A 17 3.93 -7.42 -6.20
CA ALA A 17 3.94 -8.32 -7.36
C ALA A 17 5.29 -8.29 -8.11
N GLY A 18 6.21 -7.42 -7.71
CA GLY A 18 7.60 -7.37 -8.15
C GLY A 18 8.55 -7.44 -6.96
N ASP A 19 9.78 -7.85 -7.21
CA ASP A 19 10.86 -8.01 -6.24
C ASP A 19 12.00 -7.00 -6.44
N ASP A 20 11.88 -6.07 -7.39
CA ASP A 20 12.86 -5.01 -7.62
C ASP A 20 12.95 -4.04 -6.44
N GLY A 21 14.14 -3.45 -6.27
CA GLY A 21 14.43 -2.59 -5.11
C GLY A 21 13.53 -1.36 -5.01
N LEU A 22 13.03 -0.84 -6.14
CA LEU A 22 12.14 0.33 -6.13
C LEU A 22 10.75 -0.04 -5.61
N THR A 23 10.21 -1.16 -6.09
CA THR A 23 8.94 -1.72 -5.62
C THR A 23 9.01 -2.08 -4.13
N GLN A 24 10.10 -2.68 -3.67
CA GLN A 24 10.29 -3.02 -2.25
C GLN A 24 10.36 -1.78 -1.35
N ARG A 25 11.11 -0.75 -1.77
CA ARG A 25 11.18 0.53 -1.05
C ARG A 25 9.81 1.22 -0.96
N PHE A 26 9.06 1.26 -2.06
CA PHE A 26 7.71 1.81 -2.07
C PHE A 26 6.77 1.03 -1.12
N ALA A 27 6.93 -0.30 -1.06
CA ALA A 27 6.17 -1.13 -0.15
C ALA A 27 6.48 -0.85 1.32
N GLU A 28 7.75 -0.62 1.65
CA GLU A 28 8.15 -0.18 3.00
C GLU A 28 7.56 1.18 3.35
N ASP A 29 7.66 2.17 2.45
CA ASP A 29 7.05 3.49 2.64
C ASP A 29 5.53 3.39 2.90
N LEU A 30 4.84 2.53 2.13
CA LEU A 30 3.41 2.29 2.32
C LEU A 30 3.12 1.62 3.66
N ARG A 31 3.88 0.57 4.03
CA ARG A 31 3.72 -0.13 5.31
C ARG A 31 3.89 0.82 6.48
N LEU A 32 4.91 1.67 6.45
CA LEU A 32 5.14 2.70 7.47
C LEU A 32 3.98 3.69 7.54
N ALA A 33 3.50 4.16 6.39
CA ALA A 33 2.38 5.10 6.32
C ALA A 33 1.05 4.49 6.83
N THR A 34 0.87 3.18 6.73
CA THR A 34 -0.35 2.48 7.18
C THR A 34 -0.21 1.78 8.53
N ALA A 35 0.97 1.80 9.16
CA ALA A 35 1.27 0.98 10.34
C ALA A 35 0.32 1.23 11.53
N ALA A 36 -0.11 2.47 11.71
CA ALA A 36 -1.02 2.88 12.79
C ALA A 36 -2.51 2.73 12.44
N MET A 37 -2.85 2.29 11.22
CA MET A 37 -4.24 2.20 10.79
C MET A 37 -4.94 0.97 11.38
N THR A 38 -6.15 1.16 11.87
CA THR A 38 -7.02 0.11 12.41
C THR A 38 -8.30 0.00 11.60
N GLY A 39 -8.94 -1.17 11.65
CA GLY A 39 -10.20 -1.43 10.97
C GLY A 39 -10.27 -2.82 10.34
N PRO A 40 -11.29 -3.07 9.51
CA PRO A 40 -11.45 -4.36 8.82
C PRO A 40 -10.26 -4.64 7.90
N PRO A 41 -9.79 -5.90 7.81
CA PRO A 41 -8.65 -6.27 6.98
C PRO A 41 -8.77 -5.74 5.54
N LEU A 42 -7.68 -5.16 5.07
CA LEU A 42 -7.54 -4.60 3.74
C LEU A 42 -6.20 -5.05 3.18
N ARG A 43 -6.21 -5.69 2.02
CA ARG A 43 -4.98 -6.07 1.33
C ARG A 43 -4.61 -4.99 0.31
N ALA A 44 -3.37 -4.53 0.33
CA ALA A 44 -2.80 -3.65 -0.69
C ALA A 44 -1.76 -4.44 -1.50
N THR A 45 -1.97 -4.60 -2.80
CA THR A 45 -1.01 -5.24 -3.71
C THR A 45 -0.39 -4.18 -4.61
N ILE A 46 0.92 -4.03 -4.53
CA ILE A 46 1.71 -3.09 -5.32
C ILE A 46 2.19 -3.83 -6.57
N ALA A 47 1.79 -3.35 -7.75
CA ALA A 47 2.35 -3.84 -9.00
C ALA A 47 3.84 -3.46 -9.10
N GLN A 48 4.60 -4.19 -9.91
CA GLN A 48 5.97 -3.79 -10.24
C GLN A 48 5.98 -2.33 -10.72
N ILE A 49 6.87 -1.52 -10.17
CA ILE A 49 6.99 -0.11 -10.53
C ILE A 49 7.72 -0.01 -11.86
N GLU A 50 7.10 0.64 -12.83
CA GLU A 50 7.60 0.71 -14.20
C GLU A 50 8.02 2.15 -14.56
N PRO A 51 9.08 2.31 -15.35
CA PRO A 51 9.43 3.61 -15.89
C PRO A 51 8.39 4.06 -16.94
N THR A 52 8.23 5.36 -17.07
CA THR A 52 7.35 6.03 -18.04
C THR A 52 8.12 7.14 -18.76
N SER A 53 7.53 7.69 -19.83
CA SER A 53 8.13 8.80 -20.58
C SER A 53 8.48 10.00 -19.69
N GLY A 54 9.65 10.61 -19.92
CA GLY A 54 10.08 11.82 -19.21
C GLY A 54 10.72 11.57 -17.84
N GLY A 55 11.33 10.39 -17.62
CA GLY A 55 12.09 10.08 -16.40
C GLY A 55 11.21 9.97 -15.14
N LYS A 56 9.97 9.51 -15.31
CA LYS A 56 9.01 9.29 -14.24
C LYS A 56 8.73 7.80 -14.09
N TRP A 57 8.20 7.42 -12.96
CA TRP A 57 7.80 6.06 -12.62
C TRP A 57 6.31 6.02 -12.32
N ILE A 58 5.64 4.93 -12.69
CA ILE A 58 4.24 4.68 -12.36
C ILE A 58 4.13 3.64 -11.26
N THR A 59 3.38 3.98 -10.21
CA THR A 59 3.04 3.06 -9.11
C THR A 59 1.56 2.72 -9.19
N THR A 60 1.22 1.44 -9.11
CA THR A 60 -0.16 0.97 -9.05
C THR A 60 -0.36 0.14 -7.79
N VAL A 61 -1.32 0.53 -6.94
CA VAL A 61 -1.70 -0.19 -5.72
C VAL A 61 -3.15 -0.61 -5.81
N THR A 62 -3.38 -1.91 -5.82
CA THR A 62 -4.73 -2.51 -5.82
C THR A 62 -5.12 -2.88 -4.40
N PHE A 63 -6.24 -2.33 -3.95
CA PHE A 63 -6.83 -2.64 -2.65
C PHE A 63 -7.90 -3.71 -2.78
N ARG A 64 -7.80 -4.75 -1.95
CA ARG A 64 -8.70 -5.89 -1.93
C ARG A 64 -9.30 -6.11 -0.55
N ARG A 65 -10.57 -6.52 -0.52
CA ARG A 65 -11.27 -6.93 0.70
C ARG A 65 -12.16 -8.12 0.38
N ALA A 66 -12.15 -9.14 1.23
CA ALA A 66 -12.93 -10.37 1.04
C ALA A 66 -12.76 -10.98 -0.37
N GLY A 67 -11.52 -11.00 -0.88
CA GLY A 67 -11.19 -11.55 -2.20
C GLY A 67 -11.60 -10.68 -3.40
N ARG A 68 -12.19 -9.49 -3.20
CA ARG A 68 -12.62 -8.59 -4.28
C ARG A 68 -11.74 -7.34 -4.34
N ASP A 69 -11.41 -6.91 -5.55
CA ASP A 69 -10.76 -5.63 -5.83
C ASP A 69 -11.78 -4.52 -5.58
N ILE A 70 -11.49 -3.63 -4.62
CA ILE A 70 -12.42 -2.55 -4.22
C ILE A 70 -11.94 -1.17 -4.65
N TYR A 71 -10.64 -1.00 -4.92
CA TYR A 71 -10.07 0.27 -5.36
C TYR A 71 -8.68 0.08 -5.97
N VAL A 72 -8.30 0.94 -6.93
CA VAL A 72 -6.94 0.99 -7.49
C VAL A 72 -6.42 2.42 -7.39
N ALA A 73 -5.32 2.61 -6.67
CA ALA A 73 -4.59 3.87 -6.63
C ALA A 73 -3.46 3.85 -7.66
N ARG A 74 -3.44 4.84 -8.56
CA ARG A 74 -2.33 5.05 -9.50
C ARG A 74 -1.67 6.40 -9.24
N CYS A 75 -0.35 6.44 -9.35
CA CYS A 75 0.42 7.67 -9.20
C CYS A 75 1.64 7.64 -10.13
N THR A 76 1.94 8.78 -10.77
CA THR A 76 3.10 8.94 -11.66
C THR A 76 3.93 10.14 -11.23
N ARG A 77 5.19 9.88 -10.87
CA ARG A 77 6.11 10.87 -10.29
C ARG A 77 7.57 10.55 -10.62
N LYS A 78 8.47 11.51 -10.40
CA LYS A 78 9.91 11.19 -10.41
C LYS A 78 10.22 10.26 -9.24
N GLU A 79 11.31 9.49 -9.36
CA GLU A 79 11.69 8.49 -8.34
C GLU A 79 11.76 9.08 -6.93
N ARG A 80 12.41 10.24 -6.78
CA ARG A 80 12.55 10.97 -5.51
C ARG A 80 11.22 11.38 -4.86
N ASP A 81 10.14 11.43 -5.65
CA ASP A 81 8.81 11.86 -5.21
C ASP A 81 7.85 10.67 -5.00
N LEU A 82 8.30 9.43 -5.19
CA LEU A 82 7.52 8.22 -4.95
C LEU A 82 7.02 8.06 -3.50
N PRO A 83 7.72 8.52 -2.45
CA PRO A 83 7.16 8.52 -1.10
C PRO A 83 5.82 9.29 -1.01
N GLN A 84 5.63 10.35 -1.80
CA GLN A 84 4.35 11.06 -1.86
C GLN A 84 3.24 10.19 -2.49
N CYS A 85 3.59 9.32 -3.44
CA CYS A 85 2.65 8.36 -4.00
C CYS A 85 2.24 7.30 -2.97
N ALA A 86 3.17 6.84 -2.13
CA ALA A 86 2.87 5.94 -1.01
C ALA A 86 1.91 6.58 0.00
N GLN A 87 2.14 7.86 0.37
CA GLN A 87 1.22 8.62 1.24
C GLN A 87 -0.18 8.77 0.64
N ARG A 88 -0.28 9.00 -0.68
CA ARG A 88 -1.59 9.04 -1.37
C ARG A 88 -2.30 7.69 -1.36
N ALA A 89 -1.56 6.60 -1.51
CA ALA A 89 -2.11 5.25 -1.38
C ALA A 89 -2.57 4.97 0.06
N ALA A 90 -1.79 5.39 1.07
CA ALA A 90 -2.19 5.29 2.48
C ALA A 90 -3.48 6.07 2.77
N ALA A 91 -3.60 7.31 2.28
CA ALA A 91 -4.84 8.09 2.40
C ALA A 91 -6.04 7.45 1.68
N ALA A 92 -5.80 6.68 0.60
CA ALA A 92 -6.86 5.86 0.01
C ALA A 92 -7.24 4.68 0.92
N ALA A 93 -6.26 3.98 1.49
CA ALA A 93 -6.48 2.89 2.44
C ALA A 93 -7.31 3.34 3.64
N GLU A 94 -6.96 4.46 4.26
CA GLU A 94 -7.69 5.03 5.40
C GLU A 94 -9.17 5.31 5.07
N ARG A 95 -9.44 5.88 3.89
CA ARG A 95 -10.81 6.11 3.43
C ARG A 95 -11.58 4.79 3.24
N LEU A 96 -10.93 3.74 2.74
CA LEU A 96 -11.54 2.42 2.55
C LEU A 96 -11.79 1.68 3.87
N LEU A 97 -11.00 1.97 4.90
CA LEU A 97 -11.21 1.47 6.26
C LEU A 97 -12.42 2.17 6.93
N ARG A 98 -12.56 3.48 6.75
CA ARG A 98 -13.66 4.28 7.35
C ARG A 98 -15.03 4.05 6.72
N LYS A 99 -15.11 3.68 5.43
CA LYS A 99 -16.37 3.49 4.68
C LYS A 99 -17.18 2.22 5.04
N VAL A 100 -16.81 1.49 6.09
CA VAL A 100 -17.50 0.26 6.54
C VAL A 100 -18.49 0.55 7.66
N ARG A 101 -19.07 1.74 7.68
CA ARG A 101 -19.97 2.19 8.75
C ARG A 101 -21.40 2.35 8.23
#